data_AF-A0A7Y0CHQ5-F1
#
_entry.id   AF-A0A7Y0CHQ5-F1
#
_cell.length_a   1.000
_cell.length_b   1.000
_cell.length_c   1.000
_cell.angle_alpha   90.00
_cell.angle_beta   90.00
_cell.angle_gamma   90.00
#
_symmetry.space_group_name_H-M   'P 1'
#
loop_
_entity.id
_entity.type
_entity.pdbx_description
1 polymer ?
#
loop_
_entity_poly.entity_id
_entity_poly.type
_entity_poly.pdbx_seq_one_letter_code
_entity_poly.pdbx_strand_id
1 'polypeptide(L)' 'MLRLLYATPVDGWSVEVKHAGPGELEVAFRQNPAETAVHGACVGGIPTQQTDRD' A
#
# COMPACT_ATOMS: atom_id res chain seq x y z
N MET A 1 -13.37 -6.83 -3.66
CA MET A 1 -12.93 -5.69 -4.48
C MET A 1 -12.18 -4.73 -3.59
N LEU A 2 -10.92 -4.47 -3.91
CA LEU A 2 -10.08 -3.52 -3.20
C LEU A 2 -10.22 -2.12 -3.79
N ARG A 3 -10.13 -1.11 -2.93
CA ARG A 3 -10.08 0.30 -3.29
C ARG A 3 -9.30 1.06 -2.22
N LEU A 4 -8.33 1.87 -2.65
CA LEU A 4 -7.66 2.80 -1.75
C LEU A 4 -8.60 3.95 -1.39
N LEU A 5 -8.88 4.13 -0.09
CA LEU A 5 -9.67 5.27 0.39
C LEU A 5 -8.77 6.46 0.73
N TYR A 6 -7.70 6.21 1.48
CA TYR A 6 -6.72 7.22 1.86
C TYR A 6 -5.38 6.55 2.14
N ALA A 7 -4.30 7.30 1.92
CA ALA A 7 -2.95 6.98 2.34
C ALA A 7 -2.32 8.29 2.79
N THR A 8 -2.26 8.49 4.10
CA THR A 8 -1.93 9.79 4.70
C THR A 8 -0.74 9.61 5.63
N PRO A 9 0.50 9.64 5.12
CA PRO A 9 1.67 9.53 5.98
C PRO A 9 1.91 10.87 6.70
N VAL A 10 2.80 10.83 7.71
CA VAL A 10 3.30 12.05 8.35
C VAL A 10 4.17 12.86 7.39
N ASP A 11 4.37 14.14 7.68
CA ASP A 11 5.17 15.04 6.84
C ASP A 11 6.59 14.51 6.60
N GLY A 12 7.11 14.79 5.40
CA GLY A 12 8.42 14.32 4.96
C GLY A 12 8.43 12.91 4.38
N TRP A 13 7.27 12.25 4.30
CA TRP A 13 7.08 11.01 3.54
C TRP A 13 6.35 11.28 2.22
N SER A 14 6.73 10.58 1.16
CA SER A 14 5.97 10.52 -0.09
C SER A 14 5.10 9.26 -0.15
N VAL A 15 4.05 9.30 -0.97
CA VAL A 15 3.16 8.18 -1.26
C VAL A 15 3.25 7.84 -2.73
N GLU A 16 3.48 6.57 -3.04
CA GLU A 16 3.35 6.01 -4.38
C GLU A 16 2.31 4.89 -4.35
N VAL A 17 1.34 4.96 -5.27
CA VAL A 17 0.28 3.95 -5.38
C VAL A 17 0.50 3.16 -6.66
N LYS A 18 0.62 1.84 -6.53
CA LYS A 18 0.77 0.91 -7.65
C LYS A 18 -0.34 -0.12 -7.61
N HIS A 19 -0.53 -0.82 -8.73
CA HIS A 19 -1.46 -1.93 -8.82
C HIS A 19 -2.89 -1.59 -8.37
N ALA A 20 -3.36 -0.33 -8.47
CA ALA A 20 -4.64 0.10 -7.90
C ALA A 20 -5.87 -0.47 -8.63
N GLY A 21 -6.15 -1.76 -8.39
CA GLY A 21 -7.18 -2.52 -9.04
C GLY A 21 -8.13 -3.20 -8.05
N PRO A 22 -9.14 -3.92 -8.55
CA PRO A 22 -10.12 -4.59 -7.70
C PRO A 22 -9.56 -5.84 -7.00
N GLY A 23 -8.46 -6.42 -7.51
CA GLY A 23 -7.86 -7.65 -7.01
C GLY A 23 -6.60 -7.45 -6.16
N GLU A 24 -5.86 -6.38 -6.40
CA GLU A 24 -4.62 -6.02 -5.72
C GLU A 24 -4.49 -4.50 -5.61
N LEU A 25 -3.59 -4.04 -4.74
CA LEU A 25 -3.19 -2.65 -4.53
C LEU A 25 -1.87 -2.64 -3.74
N GLU A 26 -0.92 -1.80 -4.13
CA GLU A 26 0.27 -1.52 -3.34
C GLU A 26 0.34 -0.02 -3.02
N VAL A 27 0.65 0.31 -1.77
CA VAL A 27 0.93 1.67 -1.32
C VAL A 27 2.32 1.69 -0.71
N ALA A 28 3.26 2.37 -1.37
CA ALA A 28 4.61 2.57 -0.88
C ALA A 28 4.73 3.95 -0.23
N PHE A 29 5.35 3.99 0.95
CA PHE A 29 5.67 5.18 1.70
C PHE A 29 7.20 5.32 1.74
N ARG A 30 7.73 6.49 1.34
CA ARG A 30 9.18 6.73 1.31
C ARG A 30 9.57 7.99 2.06
N GLN A 31 10.60 7.89 2.89
CA GLN A 31 11.28 9.01 3.52
C GLN A 31 12.77 8.68 3.58
N ASN A 32 13.60 9.29 2.74
CA ASN A 32 15.03 8.95 2.64
C ASN A 32 15.72 8.82 4.02
N PRO A 33 16.33 7.68 4.37
CA PRO A 33 16.53 6.46 3.55
C PRO A 33 15.48 5.34 3.75
N ALA A 34 14.46 5.55 4.57
CA ALA A 34 13.44 4.57 4.93
C ALA A 34 12.36 4.38 3.84
N GLU A 35 11.94 3.13 3.69
CA GLU A 35 10.81 2.72 2.85
C GLU A 35 9.93 1.70 3.60
N THR A 36 8.62 1.80 3.40
CA THR A 36 7.68 0.76 3.84
C THR A 36 6.54 0.67 2.86
N ALA A 37 6.07 -0.54 2.60
CA ALA A 37 4.99 -0.79 1.66
C ALA A 37 3.87 -1.57 2.35
N VAL A 38 2.64 -1.24 1.97
CA VAL A 38 1.44 -2.03 2.28
C VAL A 38 0.93 -2.62 0.99
N HIS A 39 0.92 -3.95 0.92
CA HIS A 39 0.35 -4.70 -0.19
C HIS A 39 -0.98 -5.30 0.24
N GLY A 40 -2.05 -4.99 -0.51
CA GLY A 40 -3.38 -5.56 -0.33
C GLY A 40 -3.74 -6.44 -1.51
N ALA A 41 -4.28 -7.64 -1.25
CA ALA A 41 -4.72 -8.57 -2.29
C ALA A 41 -6.00 -9.33 -1.87
N CYS A 42 -6.84 -9.72 -2.84
CA CYS A 42 -7.98 -10.61 -2.60
C CYS A 42 -7.58 -12.08 -2.79
N VAL A 43 -7.39 -12.83 -1.71
CA VAL A 43 -7.11 -14.28 -1.75
C VAL A 43 -8.40 -15.05 -1.53
N GLY A 44 -8.84 -15.82 -2.53
CA GLY A 44 -10.13 -16.52 -2.47
C GLY A 44 -11.34 -15.56 -2.35
N GLY A 45 -11.20 -14.34 -2.88
CA GLY A 45 -12.22 -13.28 -2.77
C GLY A 45 -12.23 -12.53 -1.43
N ILE A 46 -11.36 -12.92 -0.48
CA ILE A 46 -11.23 -12.28 0.84
C ILE A 46 -10.05 -11.29 0.80
N PRO A 47 -10.27 -10.01 1.16
CA PRO A 47 -9.20 -9.04 1.30
C PRO A 47 -8.17 -9.47 2.36
N THR A 48 -6.89 -9.39 1.99
CA THR A 48 -5.73 -9.65 2.84
C THR A 48 -4.74 -8.51 2.67
N GLN A 49 -3.91 -8.27 3.69
CA GLN A 49 -2.85 -7.26 3.63
C GLN A 49 -1.54 -7.80 4.20
N GLN A 50 -0.43 -7.33 3.66
CA GLN A 50 0.91 -7.53 4.16
C GLN A 50 1.62 -6.17 4.25
N THR A 51 2.50 -6.03 5.23
CA THR A 51 3.33 -4.84 5.41
C THR A 51 4.79 -5.26 5.39
N ASP A 52 5.54 -4.69 4.46
CA ASP A 52 6.96 -4.90 4.32
C ASP A 52 7.71 -3.61 4.68
N ARG A 53 8.90 -3.76 5.26
CA ARG A 53 9.71 -2.64 5.75
C ARG A 53 11.18 -2.95 5.53
N ASP A 54 11.86 -2.02 4.87
CA ASP A 54 13.31 -2.04 4.64
C ASP A 54 14.07 -1.24 5.71
#